data_AF-A0A9E5CD41-F1
#
_entry.id   AF-A0A9E5CD41-F1
#
_cell.length_a   1.000
_cell.length_b   1.000
_cell.length_c   1.000
_cell.angle_alpha   90.00
_cell.angle_beta   90.00
_cell.angle_gamma   90.00
#
_symmetry.space_group_name_H-M   'P 1'
#
loop_
_entity.id
_entity.type
_entity.pdbx_description
1 polymer ?
#
loop_
_entity_poly.entity_id
_entity_poly.type
_entity_poly.pdbx_seq_one_letter_code
_entity_poly.pdbx_strand_id
1 'polypeptide(L)'
;ELDVHPTSCPNPVSARSRGVIPVAILGTGSFDVNDIDVSTLTISAVSPLRSSIEDVATPWGGSSSDPISRNDCGTDGPDGHNDLTLKFDTQELIAAIGPVAKGDVVVVTIEGELIGGGAFSGSDVIWIK
;
A
#
# COMPACT_ATOMS: atom_id res chain seq x y z
N GLU A 1 3.57 7.50 3.50
CA GLU A 1 4.00 6.60 2.40
C GLU A 1 3.02 5.43 2.31
N LEU A 2 3.02 4.66 1.22
CA LEU A 2 2.29 3.40 1.15
C LEU A 2 3.32 2.27 1.13
N ASP A 3 3.07 1.20 1.87
CA ASP A 3 3.85 -0.04 1.81
C ASP A 3 2.87 -1.21 1.58
N VAL A 4 2.97 -1.84 0.42
CA VAL A 4 2.24 -3.05 0.09
C VAL A 4 3.07 -4.21 0.59
N HIS A 5 2.46 -5.10 1.38
CA HIS A 5 3.18 -6.22 1.98
C HIS A 5 4.34 -5.81 2.90
N PRO A 6 4.04 -5.08 4.01
CA PRO A 6 5.03 -4.62 4.98
C PRO A 6 6.15 -5.61 5.30
N THR A 7 7.39 -5.11 5.41
CA THR A 7 8.63 -5.87 5.66
C THR A 7 9.09 -6.80 4.54
N SER A 8 8.49 -6.69 3.34
CA SER A 8 8.88 -7.43 2.15
C SER A 8 9.24 -6.47 1.03
N CYS A 9 10.28 -6.80 0.27
CA CYS A 9 10.54 -6.18 -1.03
C CYS A 9 11.32 -7.20 -1.88
N PRO A 10 10.84 -7.57 -3.10
CA PRO A 10 9.66 -7.04 -3.78
C PRO A 10 8.35 -7.41 -3.07
N ASN A 11 7.25 -6.85 -3.58
CA ASN A 11 5.88 -7.11 -3.12
C ASN A 11 5.15 -8.08 -4.06
N PRO A 12 5.32 -9.40 -3.88
CA PRO A 12 4.84 -10.39 -4.83
C PRO A 12 3.34 -10.59 -4.74
N VAL A 13 2.61 -10.21 -5.79
CA VAL A 13 1.18 -10.47 -5.92
C VAL A 13 0.96 -11.59 -6.93
N SER A 14 0.19 -12.62 -6.55
CA SER A 14 -0.28 -13.62 -7.50
C SER A 14 -1.68 -13.24 -7.99
N ALA A 15 -1.82 -12.96 -9.28
CA ALA A 15 -3.11 -12.65 -9.91
C ALA A 15 -4.16 -13.78 -9.76
N ARG A 16 -3.73 -15.00 -9.38
CA ARG A 16 -4.61 -16.15 -9.15
C ARG A 16 -5.00 -16.34 -7.67
N SER A 17 -4.43 -15.56 -6.77
CA SER A 17 -4.71 -15.67 -5.33
C SER A 17 -6.12 -15.19 -5.02
N ARG A 18 -6.85 -15.94 -4.21
CA ARG A 18 -8.16 -15.55 -3.65
C ARG A 18 -8.07 -15.11 -2.19
N GLY A 19 -6.86 -14.71 -1.77
CA GLY A 19 -6.60 -14.19 -0.44
C GLY A 19 -6.74 -12.67 -0.39
N VAL A 20 -6.09 -12.09 0.62
CA VAL A 20 -6.00 -10.64 0.78
C VAL A 20 -4.57 -10.15 0.57
N ILE A 21 -4.43 -8.91 0.14
CA ILE A 21 -3.16 -8.20 0.07
C ILE A 21 -3.07 -7.31 1.32
N PRO A 22 -2.07 -7.53 2.21
CA PRO A 22 -1.78 -6.60 3.29
C PRO A 22 -1.13 -5.33 2.73
N VAL A 23 -1.55 -4.18 3.24
CA VAL A 23 -1.04 -2.85 2.87
C VAL A 23 -0.93 -2.02 4.15
N ALA A 24 -0.02 -1.06 4.23
CA ALA A 24 0.07 -0.10 5.33
C ALA A 24 0.27 1.32 4.79
N ILE A 25 -0.51 2.27 5.33
CA ILE A 25 -0.21 3.70 5.18
C ILE A 25 0.67 4.08 6.36
N LEU A 26 1.91 4.46 6.06
CA LEU A 26 2.94 4.60 7.09
C LEU A 26 2.85 5.93 7.81
N GLY A 27 2.79 5.86 9.14
CA GLY A 27 2.79 7.02 10.04
C GLY A 27 4.17 7.67 10.09
N THR A 28 4.21 8.94 10.51
CA THR A 28 5.48 9.64 10.78
C THR A 28 5.29 10.64 11.91
N GLY A 29 6.37 11.26 12.37
CA GLY A 29 6.29 12.38 13.32
C GLY A 29 5.45 13.59 12.83
N SER A 30 5.15 13.70 11.54
CA SER A 30 4.30 14.76 10.96
C SER A 30 3.02 14.24 10.30
N PHE A 31 2.72 12.95 10.41
CA PHE A 31 1.54 12.34 9.82
C PHE A 31 0.96 11.30 10.79
N ASP A 32 -0.12 11.68 11.49
CA ASP A 32 -0.85 10.79 12.38
C ASP A 32 -1.93 10.04 11.59
N VAL A 33 -1.80 8.72 11.52
CA VAL A 33 -2.74 7.87 10.78
C VAL A 33 -4.14 7.82 11.42
N ASN A 34 -4.29 8.26 12.68
CA ASN A 34 -5.60 8.38 13.32
C ASN A 34 -6.47 9.50 12.71
N ASP A 35 -5.85 10.44 11.99
CA ASP A 35 -6.55 11.52 11.32
C ASP A 35 -7.12 11.10 9.95
N ILE A 36 -6.95 9.86 9.52
CA ILE A 36 -7.44 9.36 8.23
C ILE A 36 -8.92 8.96 8.34
N ASP A 37 -9.76 9.45 7.40
CA ASP A 37 -11.10 8.89 7.21
C ASP A 37 -11.01 7.59 6.40
N VAL A 38 -10.97 6.47 7.11
CA VAL A 38 -10.87 5.11 6.54
C VAL A 38 -11.95 4.83 5.50
N SER A 39 -13.14 5.44 5.62
CA SER A 39 -14.25 5.19 4.69
C SER A 39 -14.03 5.76 3.29
N THR A 40 -13.06 6.67 3.14
CA THR A 40 -12.69 7.30 1.86
C THR A 40 -11.56 6.57 1.14
N LEU A 41 -10.90 5.61 1.81
CA LEU A 41 -9.71 4.97 1.28
C LEU A 41 -10.02 4.06 0.09
N THR A 42 -9.31 4.29 -1.01
CA THR A 42 -9.37 3.40 -2.17
C THR A 42 -8.01 3.22 -2.85
N ILE A 43 -7.81 2.04 -3.44
CA ILE A 43 -6.79 1.79 -4.46
C ILE A 43 -7.53 1.43 -5.75
N SER A 44 -7.40 2.24 -6.80
CA SER A 44 -8.15 2.03 -8.05
C SER A 44 -9.65 1.85 -7.82
N ALA A 45 -10.25 2.68 -6.94
CA ALA A 45 -11.64 2.61 -6.51
C ALA A 45 -12.07 1.35 -5.73
N VAL A 46 -11.14 0.47 -5.36
CA VAL A 46 -11.38 -0.66 -4.45
C VAL A 46 -11.18 -0.20 -3.02
N SER A 47 -12.13 -0.48 -2.13
CA SER A 47 -12.02 -0.16 -0.70
C SER A 47 -11.37 -1.30 0.10
N PRO A 48 -10.70 -1.01 1.23
CA PRO A 48 -10.15 -2.05 2.09
C PRO A 48 -11.28 -2.85 2.78
N LEU A 49 -11.08 -4.16 2.91
CA LEU A 49 -11.99 -5.06 3.63
C LEU A 49 -11.93 -4.85 5.14
N ARG A 50 -10.74 -4.52 5.65
CA ARG A 50 -10.43 -4.36 7.08
C ARG A 50 -9.32 -3.34 7.24
N SER A 51 -9.32 -2.68 8.39
CA SER A 51 -8.24 -1.83 8.86
C SER A 51 -7.87 -2.12 10.32
N SER A 52 -6.63 -1.84 10.69
CA SER A 52 -6.15 -1.77 12.08
C SER A 52 -5.02 -0.75 12.19
N ILE A 53 -4.73 -0.31 13.42
CA ILE A 53 -3.60 0.60 13.70
C ILE A 53 -2.54 -0.18 14.44
N GLU A 54 -1.39 -0.36 13.80
CA GLU A 54 -0.25 -1.14 14.29
C GLU A 54 1.04 -0.54 13.70
N ASP A 55 2.12 -0.49 14.48
CA ASP A 55 3.46 -0.13 13.98
C ASP A 55 4.08 -1.36 13.29
N VAL A 56 4.18 -1.34 11.96
CA VAL A 56 4.55 -2.51 11.14
C VAL A 56 5.73 -2.27 10.19
N ALA A 57 5.97 -1.04 9.74
CA ALA A 57 7.03 -0.74 8.78
C ALA A 57 7.61 0.67 8.93
N THR A 58 8.77 0.88 8.31
CA THR A 58 9.42 2.19 8.19
C THR A 58 9.25 2.70 6.76
N PRO A 59 8.98 4.00 6.54
CA PRO A 59 9.07 4.61 5.20
C PRO A 59 10.40 4.29 4.50
N TRP A 60 10.36 3.86 3.24
CA TRP A 60 11.50 3.30 2.51
C TRP A 60 12.69 4.26 2.39
N GLY A 61 12.43 5.58 2.32
CA GLY A 61 13.46 6.61 2.21
C GLY A 61 14.27 6.59 0.91
N GLY A 62 14.01 5.63 0.01
CA GLY A 62 14.62 5.53 -1.31
C GLY A 62 13.91 6.38 -2.38
N SER A 63 14.41 6.30 -3.60
CA SER A 63 13.83 6.96 -4.78
C SER A 63 13.49 5.91 -5.82
N SER A 64 12.30 6.04 -6.42
CA SER A 64 11.88 5.20 -7.55
C SER A 64 12.89 5.26 -8.71
N SER A 65 13.19 4.10 -9.28
CA SER A 65 14.05 3.95 -10.45
C SER A 65 13.31 4.36 -11.74
N ASP A 66 14.05 4.69 -12.79
CA ASP A 66 13.53 4.86 -14.17
C ASP A 66 14.31 3.95 -15.14
N PRO A 67 13.72 2.85 -15.65
CA PRO A 67 12.34 2.41 -15.41
C PRO A 67 12.13 1.88 -13.98
N ILE A 68 10.88 1.90 -13.51
CA ILE A 68 10.49 1.41 -12.18
C ILE A 68 10.95 -0.04 -11.98
N SER A 69 11.57 -0.30 -10.83
CA SER A 69 12.04 -1.62 -10.42
C SER A 69 11.08 -2.23 -9.41
N ARG A 70 10.91 -3.55 -9.46
CA ARG A 70 10.18 -4.29 -8.41
C ARG A 70 10.80 -4.16 -7.01
N ASN A 71 12.05 -3.68 -6.94
CA ASN A 71 12.79 -3.49 -5.70
C ASN A 71 12.76 -2.02 -5.24
N ASP A 72 11.94 -1.16 -5.85
CA ASP A 72 11.76 0.22 -5.40
C ASP A 72 10.79 0.28 -4.20
N CYS A 73 11.10 -0.50 -3.16
CA CYS A 73 10.33 -0.67 -1.93
C CYS A 73 11.26 -0.99 -0.73
N GLY A 74 10.73 -0.85 0.50
CA GLY A 74 11.48 -1.07 1.74
C GLY A 74 11.32 -2.46 2.34
N THR A 75 12.24 -2.85 3.22
CA THR A 75 12.13 -4.08 4.04
C THR A 75 12.15 -3.79 5.53
N ASP A 76 12.28 -2.52 5.91
CA ASP A 76 12.46 -2.10 7.28
C ASP A 76 11.14 -2.23 8.06
N GLY A 77 11.26 -2.72 9.29
CA GLY A 77 10.12 -3.05 10.15
C GLY A 77 9.62 -1.87 10.98
N PRO A 78 8.97 -2.16 12.13
CA PRO A 78 8.41 -1.15 13.02
C PRO A 78 9.43 -0.06 13.42
N ASP A 79 9.01 1.21 13.42
CA ASP A 79 9.87 2.38 13.66
C ASP A 79 9.44 3.25 14.85
N GLY A 80 8.38 2.87 15.55
CA GLY A 80 7.80 3.62 16.65
C GLY A 80 6.69 4.60 16.23
N HIS A 81 6.32 4.64 14.95
CA HIS A 81 5.15 5.34 14.46
C HIS A 81 4.02 4.34 14.14
N ASN A 82 2.79 4.70 14.52
CA ASN A 82 1.65 3.86 14.20
C ASN A 82 1.35 3.93 12.70
N ASP A 83 1.13 2.78 12.07
CA ASP A 83 0.68 2.68 10.69
C ASP A 83 -0.80 2.31 10.65
N LEU A 84 -1.48 2.74 9.58
CA LEU A 84 -2.82 2.22 9.27
C LEU A 84 -2.67 1.02 8.35
N THR A 85 -2.81 -0.18 8.93
CA THR A 85 -2.79 -1.42 8.16
C THR A 85 -4.16 -1.68 7.54
N LEU A 86 -4.16 -2.19 6.32
CA LEU A 86 -5.32 -2.42 5.48
C LEU A 86 -5.23 -3.82 4.86
N LYS A 87 -6.39 -4.43 4.61
CA LYS A 87 -6.50 -5.69 3.85
C LYS A 87 -7.37 -5.46 2.61
N PHE A 88 -6.81 -5.65 1.42
CA PHE A 88 -7.57 -5.58 0.16
C PHE A 88 -7.88 -6.98 -0.36
N ASP A 89 -9.04 -7.16 -0.98
CA ASP A 89 -9.32 -8.39 -1.73
C ASP A 89 -8.38 -8.47 -2.95
N THR A 90 -7.67 -9.60 -3.11
CA THR A 90 -6.69 -9.72 -4.20
C THR A 90 -7.36 -9.70 -5.57
N GLN A 91 -8.53 -10.35 -5.72
CA GLN A 91 -9.19 -10.47 -7.02
C GLN A 91 -9.84 -9.15 -7.42
N GLU A 92 -10.44 -8.44 -6.47
CA GLU A 92 -11.02 -7.12 -6.71
C GLU A 92 -9.94 -6.11 -7.11
N LEU A 93 -8.81 -6.09 -6.39
CA LEU A 93 -7.71 -5.17 -6.72
C LEU A 93 -7.07 -5.49 -8.07
N ILE A 94 -6.81 -6.77 -8.37
CA ILE A 94 -6.26 -7.19 -9.67
C ILE A 94 -7.21 -6.85 -10.83
N ALA A 95 -8.52 -6.99 -10.62
CA ALA A 95 -9.50 -6.59 -11.63
C ALA A 95 -9.52 -5.07 -11.86
N ALA A 96 -9.33 -4.29 -10.79
CA ALA A 96 -9.38 -2.83 -10.84
C ALA A 96 -8.13 -2.18 -11.45
N ILE A 97 -6.93 -2.68 -11.16
CA ILE A 97 -5.68 -2.16 -11.77
C ILE A 97 -5.57 -2.50 -13.27
N GLY A 98 -6.43 -3.40 -13.76
CA GLY A 98 -6.52 -3.78 -15.16
C GLY A 98 -5.71 -5.01 -15.55
N PRO A 99 -5.56 -5.28 -16.85
CA PRO A 99 -4.85 -6.47 -17.34
C PRO A 99 -3.38 -6.48 -16.91
N VAL A 100 -2.96 -7.53 -16.23
CA VAL A 100 -1.57 -7.76 -15.82
C VAL A 100 -1.06 -9.14 -16.28
N ALA A 101 0.23 -9.22 -16.56
CA ALA A 101 0.96 -10.43 -16.92
C ALA A 101 2.02 -10.76 -15.86
N LYS A 102 2.45 -12.04 -15.86
CA LYS A 102 3.56 -12.47 -15.00
C LYS A 102 4.84 -11.73 -15.37
N GLY A 103 5.48 -11.11 -14.38
CA GLY A 103 6.68 -10.30 -14.55
C GLY A 103 6.40 -8.80 -14.48
N ASP A 104 5.15 -8.37 -14.61
CA ASP A 104 4.81 -6.96 -14.57
C ASP A 104 5.14 -6.32 -13.22
N VAL A 105 5.60 -5.08 -13.29
CA VAL A 105 5.79 -4.19 -12.15
C VAL A 105 4.74 -3.09 -12.26
N VAL A 106 3.90 -2.97 -11.25
CA VAL A 106 2.77 -2.03 -11.25
C VAL A 106 2.90 -1.11 -10.05
N VAL A 107 2.84 0.20 -10.29
CA VAL A 107 2.69 1.18 -9.22
C VAL A 107 1.23 1.19 -8.80
N VAL A 108 0.96 0.97 -7.52
CA VAL A 108 -0.37 1.14 -6.93
C VAL A 108 -0.38 2.40 -6.08
N THR A 109 -1.46 3.15 -6.19
CA THR A 109 -1.67 4.38 -5.42
C THR A 109 -2.91 4.24 -4.57
N ILE A 110 -2.77 4.49 -3.28
CA ILE A 110 -3.89 4.68 -2.37
C ILE A 110 -4.23 6.17 -2.33
N GLU A 111 -5.53 6.46 -2.31
CA GLU A 111 -6.07 7.80 -2.17
C GLU A 111 -7.08 7.81 -1.02
N GLY A 112 -7.20 8.95 -0.35
CA GLY A 112 -8.17 9.16 0.72
C GLY A 112 -8.20 10.59 1.24
N GLU A 113 -9.01 10.80 2.27
CA GLU A 113 -9.17 12.09 2.93
C GLU A 113 -8.88 12.00 4.44
N LEU A 114 -8.46 13.11 5.02
CA LEU A 114 -8.34 13.29 6.45
C LEU A 114 -9.67 13.71 7.08
N ILE A 115 -9.88 13.35 8.35
CA ILE A 115 -10.98 13.80 9.17
C ILE A 115 -10.90 15.34 9.28
N GLY A 116 -11.93 16.03 8.79
CA GLY A 116 -11.94 17.50 8.72
C GLY A 116 -11.46 18.08 7.39
N GLY A 117 -11.08 17.22 6.45
CA GLY A 117 -10.78 17.56 5.07
C GLY A 117 -9.30 17.58 4.74
N GLY A 118 -9.01 17.40 3.45
CA GLY A 118 -7.65 17.31 2.91
C GLY A 118 -7.44 15.94 2.28
N ALA A 119 -7.28 15.94 0.95
CA ALA A 119 -6.96 14.72 0.21
C ALA A 119 -5.47 14.40 0.33
N PHE A 120 -5.15 13.12 0.38
CA PHE A 120 -3.78 12.63 0.34
C PHE A 120 -3.67 11.40 -0.56
N SER A 121 -2.44 11.08 -0.94
CA SER A 121 -2.14 9.85 -1.69
C SER A 121 -0.80 9.28 -1.25
N GLY A 122 -0.64 7.98 -1.39
CA GLY A 122 0.63 7.27 -1.22
C GLY A 122 0.75 6.16 -2.26
N SER A 123 1.98 5.82 -2.67
CA SER A 123 2.20 4.82 -3.69
C SER A 123 3.28 3.84 -3.30
N ASP A 124 3.18 2.64 -3.84
CA ASP A 124 4.19 1.59 -3.75
C ASP A 124 4.18 0.73 -5.03
N VAL A 125 5.17 -0.15 -5.19
CA VAL A 125 5.30 -1.07 -6.31
C VAL A 125 4.86 -2.48 -5.92
N ILE A 126 4.12 -3.14 -6.81
CA ILE A 126 3.85 -4.57 -6.74
C ILE A 126 4.48 -5.30 -7.92
N TRP A 127 4.82 -6.56 -7.72
CA TRP A 127 5.36 -7.45 -8.75
C TRP A 127 4.47 -8.66 -8.96
N ILE A 128 4.06 -8.90 -10.21
CA ILE A 128 3.18 -10.03 -10.56
C ILE A 128 4.00 -11.31 -10.74
N LYS A 129 3.81 -12.30 -9.86
CA LYS A 129 4.60 -13.55 -9.83
C LYS A 129 3.97 -14.75 -10.54
#